data_AF-F5AHV3-F1
#
_entry.id   AF-F5AHV3-F1
#
_cell.length_a   1.000
_cell.length_b   1.000
_cell.length_c   1.000
_cell.angle_alpha   90.00
_cell.angle_beta   90.00
_cell.angle_gamma   90.00
#
_symmetry.space_group_name_H-M   'P 1'
#
loop_
_entity.id
_entity.type
_entity.pdbx_description
1 polymer ?
#
loop_
_entity_poly.entity_id
_entity_poly.type
_entity_poly.pdbx_seq_one_letter_code
_entity_poly.pdbx_strand_id
1 'polypeptide(L)'
;NFPVDERGTLKSVVEYFRETYGFSIQHVQWPCLQVGNTQRPNYLPMEVCKIVEGQRYSKRLNERQITALLKVTCQRPQEREGDILKTVRHNAYGQDPYAKEFGIKISTQLASVEARILPPPRL
;
A
#
# COMPACT_ATOMS: atom_id res chain seq x y z
N ASN A 1 25.80 6.80 19.22
CA ASN A 1 26.92 6.13 18.52
C ASN A 1 26.66 4.65 18.45
N PHE A 2 27.05 3.99 17.36
CA PHE A 2 26.86 2.55 17.14
C PHE A 2 28.17 1.92 16.65
N PRO A 3 28.41 0.62 16.93
CA PRO A 3 29.61 -0.08 16.48
C PRO A 3 29.57 -0.25 14.96
N VAL A 4 30.63 0.19 14.26
CA VAL A 4 30.73 0.08 12.80
C VAL A 4 31.62 -1.06 12.32
N ASP A 5 32.41 -1.67 13.21
CA ASP A 5 33.32 -2.77 12.90
C ASP A 5 33.47 -3.76 14.09
N GLU A 6 34.13 -4.89 13.84
CA GLU A 6 34.44 -5.91 14.86
C GLU A 6 35.49 -5.43 15.89
N ARG A 7 36.15 -4.30 15.62
CA ARG A 7 37.13 -3.68 16.52
C ARG A 7 36.47 -2.77 17.56
N GLY A 8 35.15 -2.60 17.48
CA GLY A 8 34.36 -1.82 18.42
C GLY A 8 34.43 -0.31 18.17
N THR A 9 34.84 0.14 16.98
CA THR A 9 34.84 1.56 16.64
C THR A 9 33.41 2.09 16.70
N LEU A 10 33.18 3.09 17.55
CA LEU A 10 31.88 3.73 17.69
C LEU A 10 31.83 4.98 16.81
N LYS A 11 30.81 5.09 15.97
CA LYS A 11 30.52 6.32 15.20
C LYS A 11 29.10 6.79 15.44
N SER A 12 28.88 8.09 15.33
CA SER A 12 27.52 8.62 15.21
C SER A 12 26.94 8.29 13.83
N VAL A 13 25.61 8.31 13.73
CA VAL A 13 24.93 8.14 12.43
C VAL A 13 25.33 9.25 11.46
N VAL A 14 25.50 10.48 11.96
CA VAL A 14 25.93 11.64 11.15
C VAL A 14 27.33 11.43 10.57
N GLU A 15 28.30 11.05 11.39
CA GLU A 15 29.67 10.77 10.94
C GLU A 15 29.69 9.62 9.94
N TYR A 16 28.99 8.51 10.25
CA TYR A 16 28.94 7.36 9.36
C TYR A 16 28.37 7.70 7.99
N PHE A 17 27.26 8.45 7.92
CA PHE A 17 26.66 8.83 6.64
C PHE A 17 27.50 9.84 5.86
N ARG A 18 28.16 10.76 6.55
CA ARG A 18 29.07 11.72 5.92
C ARG A 18 30.30 11.03 5.33
N GLU A 19 30.93 10.13 6.09
CA GLU A 19 32.18 9.47 5.68
C GLU A 19 31.94 8.35 4.66
N THR A 20 30.87 7.55 4.84
CA THR A 20 30.61 6.37 4.02
C THR A 20 29.88 6.71 2.72
N TYR A 21 28.92 7.63 2.78
CA TYR A 21 28.04 7.96 1.66
C TYR A 21 28.23 9.39 1.14
N GLY A 22 29.10 10.20 1.74
CA GLY A 22 29.24 11.62 1.38
C GLY A 22 27.99 12.44 1.70
N PHE A 23 27.06 11.90 2.48
CA PHE A 23 25.75 12.50 2.74
C PHE A 23 25.76 13.29 4.04
N SER A 24 25.52 14.60 3.94
CA SER A 24 25.41 15.47 5.11
C SER A 24 23.95 15.61 5.53
N ILE A 25 23.59 14.92 6.61
CA ILE A 25 22.29 15.02 7.27
C ILE A 25 22.06 16.46 7.72
N GLN A 26 20.93 17.06 7.32
CA GLN A 26 20.62 18.46 7.62
C GLN A 26 19.89 18.62 8.96
N HIS A 27 18.98 17.70 9.27
CA HIS A 27 18.11 17.71 10.44
C HIS A 27 18.63 16.73 11.49
N VAL A 28 19.81 17.04 12.05
CA VAL A 28 20.47 16.19 13.06
C VAL A 28 19.62 16.01 14.33
N GLN A 29 18.67 16.90 14.59
CA GLN A 29 17.72 16.82 15.70
C GLN A 29 16.61 15.78 15.51
N TRP A 30 16.42 15.25 14.29
CA TRP A 30 15.40 14.23 14.04
C TRP A 30 15.87 12.85 14.49
N PRO A 31 14.96 12.01 15.02
CA PRO A 31 15.30 10.66 15.40
C PRO A 31 15.67 9.82 14.18
N CYS A 32 16.50 8.80 14.40
CA CYS A 32 16.71 7.74 13.40
C CYS A 32 15.63 6.66 13.54
N LEU A 33 15.27 6.04 12.43
CA LEU A 33 14.48 4.82 12.40
C LEU A 33 15.38 3.65 12.78
N GLN A 34 14.98 2.89 13.82
CA GLN A 34 15.59 1.61 14.13
C GLN A 34 14.90 0.52 13.32
N VAL A 35 15.65 -0.15 12.47
CA VAL A 35 15.15 -1.20 11.58
C VAL A 35 15.98 -2.49 11.71
N GLY A 36 15.46 -3.59 11.18
CA GLY A 36 16.13 -4.89 11.22
C GLY A 36 15.92 -5.64 12.54
N ASN A 37 16.90 -6.45 12.93
CA ASN A 37 16.83 -7.30 14.10
C ASN A 37 17.08 -6.48 15.37
N THR A 38 16.31 -6.71 16.44
CA THR A 38 16.50 -6.05 17.74
C THR A 38 17.87 -6.32 18.37
N GLN A 39 18.48 -7.48 18.10
CA GLN A 39 19.83 -7.84 18.56
C GLN A 39 20.94 -7.19 17.74
N ARG A 40 20.64 -6.77 16.51
CA ARG A 40 21.58 -6.09 15.59
C ARG A 40 20.84 -4.94 14.89
N PRO A 41 20.55 -3.85 15.62
CA PRO A 41 19.75 -2.76 15.11
C PRO A 41 20.52 -1.97 14.05
N ASN A 42 19.82 -1.61 12.97
CA ASN A 42 20.31 -0.64 11.99
C ASN A 42 19.61 0.69 12.22
N TYR A 43 20.35 1.79 12.17
CA TYR A 43 19.83 3.13 12.37
C TYR A 43 19.84 3.91 11.05
N LEU A 44 18.66 4.31 10.59
CA LEU A 44 18.49 5.06 9.35
C LEU A 44 17.97 6.48 9.65
N PRO A 45 18.65 7.54 9.20
CA PRO A 45 18.10 8.89 9.24
C PRO A 45 16.75 8.97 8.50
N MET A 46 15.79 9.74 9.01
CA MET A 46 14.50 9.88 8.33
C MET A 46 14.64 10.48 6.92
N GLU A 47 15.65 11.33 6.70
CA GLU A 47 15.94 11.98 5.40
C GLU A 47 16.27 10.99 4.27
N VAL A 48 16.80 9.81 4.61
CA VAL A 48 17.18 8.80 3.62
C VAL A 48 16.12 7.71 3.46
N CYS A 49 14.96 7.87 4.12
CA CYS A 49 13.90 6.88 4.14
C CYS A 49 12.68 7.33 3.32
N LYS A 50 12.08 6.39 2.58
CA LYS A 50 10.78 6.54 1.95
C LYS A 50 9.85 5.40 2.36
N ILE A 51 8.56 5.70 2.48
CA ILE A 51 7.55 4.65 2.69
C ILE A 51 7.41 3.88 1.37
N VAL A 52 7.63 2.56 1.41
CA VAL A 52 7.48 1.69 0.24
C VAL A 52 6.00 1.59 -0.14
N GLU A 53 5.71 1.56 -1.44
CA GLU A 53 4.36 1.44 -1.99
C GLU A 53 3.75 0.05 -1.73
N GLY A 54 2.42 -0.07 -1.91
CA GLY A 54 1.71 -1.34 -1.75
C GLY A 54 1.49 -1.81 -0.31
N GLN A 55 1.92 -1.03 0.69
CA GLN A 55 1.69 -1.35 2.10
C GLN A 55 0.26 -1.02 2.51
N ARG A 56 -0.52 -2.06 2.87
CA ARG A 56 -1.89 -1.89 3.39
C ARG A 56 -1.86 -1.27 4.80
N TYR A 57 -2.59 -0.19 4.99
CA TYR A 57 -2.83 0.38 6.33
C TYR A 57 -3.85 -0.47 7.11
N SER A 58 -3.46 -0.98 8.28
CA SER A 58 -4.28 -1.91 9.08
C SER A 58 -4.87 -1.30 10.35
N LYS A 59 -4.41 -0.11 10.76
CA LYS A 59 -4.92 0.56 11.97
C LYS A 59 -6.27 1.24 11.69
N ARG A 60 -7.00 1.56 12.76
CA ARG A 60 -8.25 2.33 12.66
C ARG A 60 -7.97 3.71 12.07
N LEU A 61 -8.82 4.10 11.12
CA LEU A 61 -8.82 5.44 10.53
C LEU A 61 -9.53 6.43 11.46
N ASN A 62 -9.07 7.69 11.46
CA ASN A 62 -9.79 8.76 12.15
C ASN A 62 -11.03 9.21 11.37
N GLU A 63 -11.92 9.98 12.00
CA GLU A 63 -13.20 10.40 11.42
C GLU A 63 -13.05 11.14 10.08
N ARG A 64 -12.04 12.00 9.97
CA ARG A 64 -11.75 12.73 8.72
C ARG A 64 -11.34 11.77 7.61
N GLN A 65 -10.48 10.80 7.90
CA GLN A 65 -10.04 9.78 6.97
C GLN A 65 -11.20 8.85 6.55
N ILE A 66 -12.06 8.45 7.49
CA ILE A 66 -13.27 7.65 7.21
C ILE A 66 -14.22 8.42 6.29
N THR A 67 -14.47 9.70 6.60
CA THR A 67 -15.34 10.55 5.79
C THR A 67 -14.80 10.70 4.36
N ALA A 68 -13.50 10.91 4.21
CA ALA A 68 -12.85 10.96 2.90
C ALA A 68 -13.00 9.63 2.15
N LEU A 69 -12.80 8.50 2.83
CA LEU A 69 -12.98 7.18 2.24
C LEU A 69 -14.42 6.98 1.76
N LEU A 70 -15.42 7.28 2.60
CA LEU A 70 -16.84 7.15 2.25
C LEU A 70 -17.24 8.00 1.05
N LYS A 71 -16.71 9.23 0.94
CA LYS A 71 -16.96 10.08 -0.23
C LYS A 71 -16.51 9.44 -1.54
N VAL A 72 -15.45 8.62 -1.51
CA VAL A 72 -14.93 7.93 -2.69
C VAL A 72 -15.60 6.58 -2.91
N THR A 73 -15.93 5.84 -1.85
CA THR A 73 -16.42 4.46 -1.97
C THR A 73 -17.94 4.35 -2.13
N CYS A 74 -18.71 5.33 -1.65
CA CYS A 74 -20.17 5.37 -1.75
C CYS A 74 -20.63 5.91 -3.11
N GLN A 75 -20.45 5.10 -4.15
CA GLN A 75 -20.85 5.42 -5.53
C GLN A 75 -22.30 4.97 -5.81
N ARG A 76 -22.97 5.65 -6.75
CA ARG A 76 -24.30 5.23 -7.20
C ARG A 76 -24.20 3.91 -7.98
N PRO A 77 -25.24 3.05 -7.95
CA PRO A 77 -25.20 1.75 -8.63
C PRO A 77 -24.78 1.83 -10.11
N GLN A 78 -25.31 2.81 -10.86
CA GLN A 78 -24.97 3.01 -12.27
C GLN A 78 -23.51 3.39 -12.51
N GLU A 79 -22.92 4.24 -11.64
CA GLU A 79 -21.51 4.63 -11.73
C GLU A 79 -20.60 3.43 -11.42
N ARG A 80 -20.93 2.70 -10.35
CA ARG A 80 -20.22 1.49 -9.96
C ARG A 80 -20.26 0.41 -11.05
N GLU A 81 -21.40 0.23 -11.72
CA GLU A 81 -21.54 -0.68 -12.85
C GLU A 81 -20.59 -0.30 -13.99
N GLY A 82 -20.55 0.99 -14.34
CA GLY A 82 -19.63 1.53 -15.34
C GLY A 82 -18.16 1.31 -14.99
N ASP A 83 -17.77 1.56 -13.73
CA ASP A 83 -16.39 1.35 -13.24
C ASP A 83 -15.96 -0.12 -13.29
N ILE A 84 -16.87 -1.05 -12.93
CA ILE A 84 -16.62 -2.49 -13.05
C ILE A 84 -16.36 -2.86 -14.51
N LEU A 85 -17.24 -2.46 -15.43
CA LEU A 85 -17.09 -2.76 -16.86
C LEU A 85 -15.80 -2.16 -17.44
N LYS A 86 -15.45 -0.93 -17.04
CA LYS A 86 -14.20 -0.29 -17.45
C LYS A 86 -12.98 -1.06 -16.96
N THR A 87 -13.00 -1.51 -15.70
CA THR A 87 -11.91 -2.30 -15.09
C THR A 87 -11.73 -3.63 -15.81
N VAL A 88 -12.82 -4.36 -16.09
CA VAL A 88 -12.76 -5.64 -16.81
C VAL A 88 -12.17 -5.46 -18.22
N ARG A 89 -12.56 -4.40 -18.94
CA ARG A 89 -12.00 -4.08 -20.26
C ARG A 89 -10.52 -3.70 -20.18
N HIS A 90 -10.14 -2.88 -19.20
CA HIS A 90 -8.75 -2.45 -18.99
C HIS A 90 -7.83 -3.63 -18.69
N ASN A 91 -8.28 -4.57 -17.85
CA ASN A 91 -7.49 -5.72 -17.44
C ASN A 91 -7.31 -6.77 -18.55
N ALA A 92 -8.09 -6.67 -19.64
CA ALA A 92 -7.95 -7.49 -20.84
C ALA A 92 -7.76 -8.99 -20.57
N TYR A 93 -8.51 -9.55 -19.62
CA TYR A 93 -8.29 -10.90 -19.09
C TYR A 93 -8.26 -12.02 -20.15
N GLY A 94 -8.95 -11.85 -21.28
CA GLY A 94 -8.88 -12.80 -22.41
C GLY A 94 -7.50 -12.85 -23.10
N GLN A 95 -6.61 -11.91 -22.80
CA GLN A 95 -5.23 -11.87 -23.30
C GLN A 95 -4.22 -12.42 -22.27
N ASP A 96 -4.65 -12.71 -21.04
CA ASP A 96 -3.78 -13.21 -19.98
C ASP A 96 -3.19 -14.59 -20.35
N PRO A 97 -1.85 -14.75 -20.34
CA PRO A 97 -1.21 -15.99 -20.79
C PRO A 97 -1.51 -17.17 -19.86
N TYR A 98 -1.66 -16.94 -18.56
CA TYR A 98 -1.99 -17.99 -17.60
C TYR A 98 -3.44 -18.43 -17.77
N ALA A 99 -4.38 -17.49 -17.88
CA ALA A 99 -5.79 -17.82 -18.12
C ALA A 99 -5.95 -18.67 -19.40
N LYS A 100 -5.23 -18.34 -20.47
CA LYS A 100 -5.21 -19.12 -21.71
C LYS A 100 -4.66 -20.53 -21.52
N GLU A 101 -3.55 -20.67 -20.80
CA GLU A 101 -2.93 -21.97 -20.52
C GLU A 101 -3.91 -22.91 -19.79
N PHE A 102 -4.68 -22.38 -18.84
CA PHE A 102 -5.69 -23.13 -18.10
C PHE A 102 -7.07 -23.20 -18.82
N GLY A 103 -7.18 -22.68 -20.05
CA GLY A 103 -8.44 -22.67 -20.81
C GLY A 103 -9.56 -21.81 -20.20
N ILE A 104 -9.21 -20.90 -19.28
CA ILE A 104 -10.15 -20.01 -18.59
C ILE A 104 -10.59 -18.89 -19.55
N LYS A 105 -11.91 -18.72 -19.70
CA LYS A 105 -12.52 -17.65 -20.49
C LYS A 105 -13.36 -16.75 -19.61
N ILE A 106 -13.11 -15.44 -19.68
CA ILE A 106 -13.78 -14.44 -18.85
C ILE A 106 -14.64 -13.56 -19.76
N SER A 107 -15.94 -13.47 -19.45
CA SER A 107 -16.88 -12.59 -20.14
C SER A 107 -16.60 -11.12 -19.80
N THR A 108 -16.78 -10.24 -20.77
CA THR A 108 -16.69 -8.78 -20.58
C THR A 108 -18.05 -8.14 -20.27
N GLN A 109 -19.09 -8.95 -20.07
CA GLN A 109 -20.45 -8.53 -19.75
C GLN A 109 -20.82 -8.99 -18.33
N LEU A 110 -21.69 -8.24 -17.67
CA LEU A 110 -22.23 -8.63 -16.37
C LEU A 110 -23.17 -9.84 -16.53
N ALA A 111 -23.20 -10.69 -15.50
CA ALA A 111 -24.13 -11.80 -15.46
C ALA A 111 -25.56 -11.29 -15.25
N SER A 112 -26.50 -11.75 -16.07
CA SER A 112 -27.92 -11.48 -15.91
C SER A 112 -28.54 -12.55 -15.03
N VAL A 113 -29.39 -12.14 -14.08
CA VAL A 113 -30.06 -13.03 -13.13
C VAL A 113 -31.53 -12.65 -13.04
N GLU A 114 -32.42 -13.64 -13.04
CA GLU A 114 -33.85 -13.41 -12.80
C GLU A 114 -34.09 -13.03 -11.35
N ALA A 115 -34.80 -11.92 -11.13
CA ALA A 115 -35.11 -11.40 -9.80
C ALA A 115 -36.62 -11.17 -9.63
N ARG A 116 -37.08 -11.08 -8.38
CA ARG A 116 -38.47 -10.79 -8.03
C ARG A 116 -38.53 -9.73 -6.93
N ILE A 117 -39.52 -8.85 -7.02
CA ILE A 117 -39.83 -7.86 -6.00
C ILE A 117 -40.89 -8.45 -5.07
N LEU A 118 -40.54 -8.67 -3.81
CA LEU A 118 -41.49 -9.16 -2.81
C LEU A 118 -42.33 -7.99 -2.26
N PRO A 119 -43.64 -8.18 -2.03
CA PRO A 119 -44.45 -7.16 -1.36
C PRO A 119 -43.99 -6.97 0.10
N PRO A 120 -44.12 -5.76 0.67
CA PRO A 120 -43.79 -5.51 2.07
C PRO A 120 -44.71 -6.32 3.01
N PRO A 121 -44.24 -6.73 4.19
CA PRO A 121 -45.07 -7.40 5.18
C PRO A 121 -46.14 -6.45 5.74
N ARG A 122 -47.22 -7.02 6.27
CA ARG A 122 -48.19 -6.26 7.06
C ARG A 122 -47.60 -6.02 8.46
N LEU A 123 -47.76 -4.79 8.96
CA LEU A 123 -47.38 -4.40 10.31
C LEU A 123 -48.36 -4.97 11.35
#